data_AF-A0A0H4BUW8-F1
#
_entry.id   AF-A0A0H4BUW8-F1
#
_cell.length_a   1.000
_cell.length_b   1.000
_cell.length_c   1.000
_cell.angle_alpha   90.00
_cell.angle_beta   90.00
_cell.angle_gamma   90.00
#
_symmetry.space_group_name_H-M   'P 1'
#
loop_
_entity.id
_entity.type
_entity.pdbx_description
1 polymer ?
#
loop_
_entity_poly.entity_id
_entity_poly.type
_entity_poly.pdbx_seq_one_letter_code
_entity_poly.pdbx_strand_id
1 'polypeptide(L)'
;MTVTDTRPAPGTDTGVTLYSRAQVRTAIDDGESMAAEQARISPYADRFAWAVSAVMTLLDKPGAPWAEVKNRHYTATPDATPADDDEPQYTRDQVSQAVNNGVDLAAEHERRTYPDDVDNLVVNAALTLLDDPEADFDQVAVECYSESPRVVRSWL
;
A
#
# COMPACT_ATOMS: atom_id res chain seq x y z
N MET A 1 -59.39 -2.90 -4.39
CA MET A 1 -58.47 -2.07 -3.59
C MET A 1 -57.20 -2.89 -3.47
N THR A 2 -56.27 -2.72 -4.41
CA THR A 2 -55.10 -3.59 -4.57
C THR A 2 -53.91 -2.86 -3.94
N VAL A 3 -53.38 -3.42 -2.86
CA VAL A 3 -52.18 -2.90 -2.19
C VAL A 3 -50.98 -3.36 -3.01
N THR A 4 -50.37 -2.43 -3.76
CA THR A 4 -49.05 -2.63 -4.37
C THR A 4 -47.99 -2.59 -3.27
N ASP A 5 -47.55 -3.77 -2.88
CA ASP A 5 -46.31 -3.99 -2.12
C ASP A 5 -45.13 -3.54 -3.00
N THR A 6 -44.60 -2.35 -2.70
CA THR A 6 -43.44 -1.79 -3.38
C THR A 6 -42.23 -2.11 -2.51
N ARG A 7 -41.65 -3.29 -2.75
CA ARG A 7 -40.36 -3.65 -2.15
C ARG A 7 -39.30 -2.66 -2.65
N PRO A 8 -38.55 -1.97 -1.75
CA PRO A 8 -37.46 -1.10 -2.19
C PRO A 8 -36.38 -1.93 -2.89
N ALA A 9 -35.89 -1.43 -4.02
CA ALA A 9 -34.74 -2.01 -4.70
C ALA A 9 -33.52 -2.04 -3.75
N PRO A 10 -32.65 -3.06 -3.82
CA PRO A 10 -31.39 -3.03 -3.09
C PRO A 10 -30.60 -1.81 -3.56
N GLY A 11 -30.45 -0.84 -2.68
CA GLY A 11 -29.60 0.32 -2.92
C GLY A 11 -28.18 -0.16 -3.13
N THR A 12 -27.61 0.16 -4.29
CA THR A 12 -26.17 0.27 -4.43
C THR A 12 -25.73 1.42 -3.53
N ASP A 13 -25.30 1.07 -2.32
CA ASP A 13 -24.48 1.92 -1.50
C ASP A 13 -23.12 2.03 -2.20
N THR A 14 -23.00 2.96 -3.16
CA THR A 14 -21.69 3.35 -3.71
C THR A 14 -21.01 4.27 -2.72
N GLY A 15 -20.93 3.84 -1.46
CA GLY A 15 -20.16 4.50 -0.42
C GLY A 15 -18.70 4.47 -0.84
N VAL A 16 -18.02 5.62 -0.74
CA VAL A 16 -16.58 5.66 -0.91
C VAL A 16 -15.97 4.82 0.20
N THR A 17 -15.30 3.72 -0.14
CA THR A 17 -14.50 2.97 0.82
C THR A 17 -13.36 3.87 1.30
N LEU A 18 -13.31 4.05 2.62
CA LEU A 18 -12.22 4.72 3.29
C LEU A 18 -11.37 3.67 4.00
N TYR A 19 -10.10 3.98 4.18
CA TYR A 19 -9.12 3.14 4.85
C TYR A 19 -8.55 3.89 6.04
N SER A 20 -8.37 3.20 7.15
CA SER A 20 -7.65 3.74 8.30
C SER A 20 -6.15 3.79 8.02
N ARG A 21 -5.45 4.62 8.79
CA ARG A 21 -3.99 4.68 8.73
C ARG A 21 -3.34 3.33 9.02
N ALA A 22 -3.92 2.56 9.95
CA ALA A 22 -3.46 1.23 10.32
C ALA A 22 -3.63 0.22 9.17
N GLN A 23 -4.77 0.25 8.47
CA GLN A 23 -4.99 -0.60 7.29
C GLN A 23 -3.94 -0.33 6.20
N VAL A 24 -3.66 0.95 5.92
CA VAL A 24 -2.62 1.31 4.93
C VAL A 24 -1.26 0.82 5.37
N ARG A 25 -0.93 0.96 6.67
CA ARG A 25 0.33 0.47 7.24
C ARG A 25 0.47 -1.04 7.13
N THR A 26 -0.55 -1.80 7.49
CA THR A 26 -0.56 -3.26 7.35
C THR A 26 -0.40 -3.66 5.88
N ALA A 27 -1.15 -3.04 4.97
CA ALA A 27 -1.08 -3.37 3.56
C ALA A 27 0.33 -3.13 2.95
N ILE A 28 1.01 -2.04 3.32
CA ILE A 28 2.39 -1.82 2.84
C ILE A 28 3.39 -2.80 3.48
N ASP A 29 3.31 -3.06 4.79
CA ASP A 29 4.21 -4.02 5.46
C ASP A 29 4.03 -5.45 4.89
N ASP A 30 2.79 -5.85 4.58
CA ASP A 30 2.48 -7.15 3.96
C ASP A 30 2.91 -7.20 2.49
N GLY A 31 2.74 -6.11 1.75
CA GLY A 31 3.23 -5.98 0.37
C GLY A 31 4.76 -6.08 0.27
N GLU A 32 5.49 -5.50 1.23
CA GLU A 32 6.95 -5.64 1.35
C GLU A 32 7.37 -7.07 1.68
N SER A 33 6.66 -7.71 2.62
CA SER A 33 6.91 -9.10 2.99
C SER A 33 6.72 -10.03 1.79
N MET A 34 5.65 -9.82 1.00
CA MET A 34 5.39 -10.55 -0.23
C MET A 34 6.51 -10.33 -1.26
N ALA A 35 6.89 -9.08 -1.52
CA ALA A 35 7.94 -8.76 -2.48
C ALA A 35 9.30 -9.35 -2.08
N ALA A 36 9.66 -9.27 -0.79
CA ALA A 36 10.89 -9.84 -0.25
C ALA A 36 10.93 -11.37 -0.41
N GLU A 37 9.81 -12.05 -0.12
CA GLU A 37 9.69 -13.50 -0.28
C GLU A 37 9.91 -13.92 -1.73
N GLN A 38 9.22 -13.26 -2.67
CA GLN A 38 9.27 -13.62 -4.09
C GLN A 38 10.64 -13.32 -4.71
N ALA A 39 11.27 -12.19 -4.33
CA ALA A 39 12.62 -11.83 -4.75
C ALA A 39 13.73 -12.61 -4.00
N ARG A 40 13.38 -13.38 -2.96
CA ARG A 40 14.32 -14.11 -2.09
C ARG A 40 15.38 -13.21 -1.46
N ILE A 41 14.99 -11.99 -1.08
CA ILE A 41 15.84 -11.03 -0.38
C ILE A 41 15.39 -10.87 1.07
N SER A 42 16.23 -10.24 1.89
CA SER A 42 15.90 -10.00 3.29
C SER A 42 14.73 -9.00 3.40
N PRO A 43 13.68 -9.29 4.18
CA PRO A 43 12.62 -8.32 4.48
C PRO A 43 13.14 -7.16 5.35
N TYR A 44 14.32 -7.31 5.96
CA TYR A 44 15.00 -6.25 6.72
C TYR A 44 15.92 -5.39 5.86
N ALA A 45 15.83 -5.47 4.53
CA ALA A 45 16.59 -4.60 3.67
C ALA A 45 16.13 -3.14 3.86
N ASP A 46 17.07 -2.21 3.99
CA ASP A 46 16.79 -0.79 4.23
C ASP A 46 15.77 -0.21 3.23
N ARG A 47 15.76 -0.72 1.99
CA ARG A 47 14.81 -0.31 0.93
C ARG A 47 13.35 -0.33 1.40
N PHE A 48 12.98 -1.30 2.22
CA PHE A 48 11.63 -1.51 2.72
C PHE A 48 11.31 -0.52 3.85
N ALA A 49 12.16 -0.46 4.89
CA ALA A 49 11.98 0.48 5.99
C ALA A 49 11.91 1.96 5.55
N TRP A 50 12.65 2.33 4.50
CA TRP A 50 12.57 3.66 3.88
C TRP A 50 11.29 3.88 3.08
N ALA A 51 10.84 2.90 2.30
CA ALA A 51 9.58 2.96 1.57
C ALA A 51 8.40 3.13 2.52
N VAL A 52 8.27 2.32 3.56
CA VAL A 52 7.19 2.49 4.57
C VAL A 52 7.23 3.87 5.20
N SER A 53 8.42 4.35 5.58
CA SER A 53 8.57 5.68 6.17
C SER A 53 8.11 6.78 5.21
N ALA A 54 8.45 6.66 3.93
CA ALA A 54 8.05 7.61 2.90
C ALA A 54 6.52 7.56 2.67
N VAL A 55 5.95 6.37 2.48
CA VAL A 55 4.51 6.16 2.27
C VAL A 55 3.71 6.74 3.43
N MET A 56 4.04 6.40 4.68
CA MET A 56 3.31 6.93 5.84
C MET A 56 3.52 8.44 6.01
N THR A 57 4.64 8.99 5.56
CA THR A 57 4.85 10.45 5.55
C THR A 57 3.95 11.14 4.54
N LEU A 58 3.87 10.60 3.32
CA LEU A 58 3.08 11.18 2.24
C LEU A 58 1.59 10.93 2.41
N LEU A 59 1.20 9.85 3.09
CA LEU A 59 -0.19 9.62 3.49
C LEU A 59 -0.65 10.72 4.46
N ASP A 60 0.15 11.00 5.49
CA ASP A 60 -0.15 12.02 6.49
C ASP A 60 -0.03 13.45 5.88
N LYS A 61 0.89 13.65 4.91
CA LYS A 61 1.17 14.94 4.26
C LYS A 61 1.72 14.75 2.83
N PRO A 62 0.88 14.78 1.78
CA PRO A 62 1.25 14.44 0.40
C PRO A 62 2.38 15.26 -0.25
N GLY A 63 2.73 16.42 0.30
CA GLY A 63 3.83 17.28 -0.18
C GLY A 63 5.00 17.40 0.79
N ALA A 64 5.14 16.46 1.73
CA ALA A 64 6.21 16.50 2.72
C ALA A 64 7.60 16.37 2.05
N PRO A 65 8.60 17.18 2.46
CA PRO A 65 9.95 17.06 1.95
C PRO A 65 10.67 15.82 2.51
N TRP A 66 11.72 15.36 1.82
CA TRP A 66 12.55 14.22 2.26
C TRP A 66 13.06 14.32 3.71
N ALA A 67 13.29 15.53 4.21
CA ALA A 67 13.70 15.75 5.59
C ALA A 67 12.66 15.22 6.60
N GLU A 68 11.36 15.32 6.30
CA GLU A 68 10.30 14.78 7.16
C GLU A 68 10.23 13.25 7.09
N VAL A 69 10.50 12.66 5.92
CA VAL A 69 10.63 11.21 5.76
C VAL A 69 11.78 10.67 6.61
N LYS A 70 12.96 11.29 6.51
CA LYS A 70 14.13 10.93 7.33
C LYS A 70 13.85 11.05 8.83
N ASN A 71 13.21 12.15 9.24
CA ASN A 71 12.85 12.32 10.64
C ASN A 71 11.94 11.16 11.07
N ARG A 72 10.88 10.85 10.32
CA ARG A 72 10.01 9.70 10.62
C ARG A 72 10.79 8.39 10.67
N HIS A 73 11.66 8.11 9.71
CA HIS A 73 12.44 6.87 9.67
C HIS A 73 13.31 6.68 10.92
N TYR A 74 13.99 7.74 11.38
CA TYR A 74 14.85 7.65 12.56
C TYR A 74 14.12 7.77 13.90
N THR A 75 12.94 8.39 13.93
CA THR A 75 12.17 8.60 15.17
C THR A 75 11.00 7.64 15.34
N ALA A 76 10.68 6.83 14.32
CA ALA A 76 9.64 5.81 14.41
C ALA A 76 10.08 4.74 15.42
N THR A 77 9.62 4.90 16.66
CA THR A 77 9.61 3.80 17.62
C THR A 77 8.54 2.79 17.19
N PRO A 78 8.84 1.48 17.14
CA PRO A 78 7.87 0.44 16.79
C PRO A 78 6.56 0.49 17.60
N ASP A 79 6.62 1.00 18.83
CA ASP A 79 5.47 1.09 19.76
C ASP A 79 4.73 2.43 19.72
N ALA A 80 5.15 3.41 18.91
CA ALA A 80 4.43 4.67 18.76
C ALA A 80 3.44 4.59 17.59
N THR A 81 2.55 3.60 17.63
CA THR A 81 1.30 3.70 16.89
C THR A 81 0.55 4.90 17.47
N PRO A 82 0.20 5.93 16.69
CA PRO A 82 -0.71 6.96 17.17
C PRO A 82 -1.96 6.27 17.73
N ALA A 83 -2.39 6.70 18.92
CA ALA A 83 -3.56 6.14 19.57
C ALA A 83 -4.81 6.39 18.71
N ASP A 84 -5.55 5.32 18.40
CA ASP A 84 -6.87 5.27 17.76
C ASP A 84 -7.05 6.08 16.46
N ASP A 85 -6.58 5.51 15.35
CA ASP A 85 -7.03 5.84 13.97
C ASP A 85 -8.15 4.89 13.50
N ASP A 86 -8.95 4.33 14.41
CA ASP A 86 -9.95 3.30 14.10
C ASP A 86 -11.10 3.79 13.18
N GLU A 87 -11.21 5.10 12.95
CA GLU A 87 -12.09 5.64 11.93
C GLU A 87 -11.39 5.67 10.56
N PRO A 88 -11.97 5.08 9.51
CA PRO A 88 -11.45 5.21 8.15
C PRO A 88 -11.33 6.66 7.68
N GLN A 89 -10.16 7.07 7.17
CA GLN A 89 -9.88 8.48 6.82
C GLN A 89 -9.45 8.70 5.37
N TYR A 90 -8.85 7.69 4.74
CA TYR A 90 -8.18 7.85 3.46
C TYR A 90 -8.97 7.18 2.34
N THR A 91 -9.21 7.89 1.25
CA THR A 91 -9.73 7.28 0.03
C THR A 91 -8.68 6.40 -0.64
N ARG A 92 -9.13 5.44 -1.44
CA ARG A 92 -8.25 4.56 -2.21
C ARG A 92 -7.23 5.33 -3.06
N ASP A 93 -7.64 6.45 -3.64
CA ASP A 93 -6.80 7.32 -4.47
C ASP A 93 -5.71 8.02 -3.67
N GLN A 94 -6.02 8.51 -2.47
CA GLN A 94 -5.02 9.11 -1.58
C GLN A 94 -3.97 8.08 -1.16
N VAL A 95 -4.40 6.86 -0.83
CA VAL A 95 -3.48 5.77 -0.50
C VAL A 95 -2.63 5.40 -1.71
N SER A 96 -3.24 5.25 -2.88
CA SER A 96 -2.53 4.95 -4.14
C SER A 96 -1.43 5.98 -4.43
N GLN A 97 -1.75 7.27 -4.30
CA GLN A 97 -0.77 8.35 -4.50
C GLN A 97 0.35 8.29 -3.46
N ALA A 98 0.02 8.08 -2.19
CA ALA A 98 1.03 7.99 -1.12
C ALA A 98 1.97 6.79 -1.30
N VAL A 99 1.43 5.62 -1.68
CA VAL A 99 2.20 4.39 -1.92
C VAL A 99 3.15 4.56 -3.09
N ASN A 100 2.64 4.96 -4.26
CA ASN A 100 3.46 5.17 -5.46
C ASN A 100 4.56 6.21 -5.21
N ASN A 101 4.18 7.41 -4.76
CA ASN A 101 5.14 8.50 -4.54
C ASN A 101 6.13 8.16 -3.43
N GLY A 102 5.72 7.41 -2.40
CA GLY A 102 6.58 7.04 -1.29
C GLY A 102 7.68 6.06 -1.70
N VAL A 103 7.31 5.04 -2.46
CA VAL A 103 8.25 4.05 -3.00
C VAL A 103 9.22 4.71 -3.99
N ASP A 104 8.71 5.55 -4.89
CA ASP A 104 9.53 6.34 -5.83
C ASP A 104 10.55 7.21 -5.10
N LEU A 105 10.08 7.96 -4.11
CA LEU A 105 10.91 8.89 -3.34
C LEU A 105 12.00 8.16 -2.54
N ALA A 106 11.68 6.98 -1.99
CA ALA A 106 12.65 6.15 -1.28
C ALA A 106 13.73 5.60 -2.24
N ALA A 107 13.34 5.11 -3.42
CA ALA A 107 14.27 4.64 -4.44
C ALA A 107 15.22 5.76 -4.90
N GLU A 108 14.68 6.95 -5.15
CA GLU A 108 15.43 8.13 -5.58
C GLU A 108 16.46 8.54 -4.52
N HIS A 109 16.06 8.65 -3.26
CA HIS A 109 16.94 9.21 -2.24
C HIS A 109 17.95 8.22 -1.66
N GLU A 110 17.57 6.96 -1.45
CA GLU A 110 18.43 6.00 -0.76
C GLU A 110 19.31 5.21 -1.72
N ARG A 111 18.81 4.96 -2.93
CA ARG A 111 19.53 4.17 -3.94
C ARG A 111 19.95 4.99 -5.16
N ARG A 112 19.53 6.25 -5.28
CA ARG A 112 19.83 7.13 -6.43
C ARG A 112 19.43 6.49 -7.76
N THR A 113 18.30 5.79 -7.75
CA THR A 113 17.76 5.03 -8.87
C THR A 113 16.27 5.24 -8.98
N TYR A 114 15.70 4.79 -10.10
CA TYR A 114 14.27 4.60 -10.23
C TYR A 114 13.83 3.28 -9.59
N PRO A 115 12.55 3.16 -9.18
CA PRO A 115 11.96 1.90 -8.78
C PRO A 115 12.28 0.76 -9.76
N ASP A 116 12.67 -0.39 -9.22
CA ASP A 116 12.85 -1.63 -9.97
C ASP A 116 11.62 -2.55 -9.82
N ASP A 117 11.70 -3.75 -10.37
CA ASP A 117 10.59 -4.71 -10.38
C ASP A 117 10.16 -5.14 -8.96
N VAL A 118 11.08 -5.12 -7.98
CA VAL A 118 10.75 -5.41 -6.58
C VAL A 118 9.94 -4.26 -5.98
N ASP A 119 10.32 -3.01 -6.25
CA ASP A 119 9.57 -1.84 -5.78
C ASP A 119 8.16 -1.77 -6.39
N ASN A 120 8.06 -2.04 -7.69
CA ASN A 120 6.76 -2.11 -8.38
C ASN A 120 5.87 -3.22 -7.80
N LEU A 121 6.47 -4.35 -7.41
CA LEU A 121 5.73 -5.41 -6.72
C LEU A 121 5.26 -4.96 -5.34
N VAL A 122 6.05 -4.23 -4.57
CA VAL A 122 5.62 -3.65 -3.28
C VAL A 122 4.38 -2.77 -3.48
N VAL A 123 4.41 -1.86 -4.45
CA VAL A 123 3.28 -0.97 -4.75
C VAL A 123 2.04 -1.79 -5.10
N ASN A 124 2.15 -2.69 -6.08
CA ASN A 124 1.02 -3.47 -6.55
C ASN A 124 0.45 -4.38 -5.45
N ALA A 125 1.32 -5.08 -4.72
CA ALA A 125 0.90 -5.92 -3.61
C ALA A 125 0.23 -5.12 -2.50
N ALA A 126 0.79 -3.99 -2.07
CA ALA A 126 0.19 -3.16 -1.03
C ALA A 126 -1.19 -2.64 -1.45
N LEU A 127 -1.34 -2.26 -2.71
CA LEU A 127 -2.60 -1.75 -3.25
C LEU A 127 -3.66 -2.85 -3.39
N THR A 128 -3.29 -4.05 -3.83
CA THR A 128 -4.19 -5.21 -3.87
C THR A 128 -4.56 -5.66 -2.45
N LEU A 129 -3.60 -5.78 -1.53
CA LEU A 129 -3.83 -6.20 -0.14
C LEU A 129 -4.70 -5.21 0.65
N LEU A 130 -4.65 -3.93 0.28
CA LEU A 130 -5.55 -2.93 0.85
C LEU A 130 -7.02 -3.21 0.47
N ASP A 131 -7.27 -3.68 -0.75
CA ASP A 131 -8.60 -3.98 -1.27
C ASP A 131 -9.06 -5.40 -0.89
N ASP A 132 -8.13 -6.35 -0.84
CA ASP A 132 -8.31 -7.75 -0.49
C ASP A 132 -7.14 -8.23 0.39
N PRO A 133 -7.28 -8.20 1.73
CA PRO A 133 -6.23 -8.59 2.66
C PRO A 133 -5.80 -10.07 2.58
N GLU A 134 -6.56 -10.92 1.87
CA GLU A 134 -6.24 -12.34 1.68
C GLU A 134 -5.54 -12.61 0.34
N ALA A 135 -5.32 -11.58 -0.49
CA ALA A 135 -4.71 -11.73 -1.81
C ALA A 135 -3.29 -12.31 -1.73
N ASP A 136 -3.03 -13.31 -2.56
CA ASP A 136 -1.70 -13.90 -2.71
C ASP A 136 -0.93 -13.30 -3.90
N PHE A 137 0.33 -13.69 -4.05
CA PHE A 137 1.16 -13.22 -5.16
C PHE A 137 0.57 -13.54 -6.54
N ASP A 138 -0.11 -14.68 -6.70
CA ASP A 138 -0.66 -15.06 -8.00
C ASP A 138 -1.85 -14.15 -8.36
N GLN A 139 -2.67 -13.78 -7.37
CA GLN A 139 -3.72 -12.77 -7.53
C GLN A 139 -3.14 -11.39 -7.88
N VAL A 140 -2.15 -10.90 -7.13
CA VAL A 140 -1.45 -9.63 -7.44
C VAL A 140 -0.87 -9.65 -8.86
N ALA A 141 -0.23 -10.74 -9.26
CA ALA A 141 0.33 -10.90 -10.59
C ALA A 141 -0.75 -10.82 -11.68
N VAL A 142 -1.88 -11.52 -11.51
CA VAL A 142 -2.98 -11.55 -12.48
C VAL A 142 -3.71 -10.22 -12.58
N GLU A 143 -3.89 -9.51 -11.47
CA GLU A 143 -4.65 -8.25 -11.43
C GLU A 143 -3.81 -7.05 -11.89
N CYS A 144 -2.53 -7.01 -11.52
CA CYS A 144 -1.69 -5.82 -11.73
C CYS A 144 -0.77 -5.93 -12.95
N TYR A 145 -0.54 -7.14 -13.48
CA TYR A 145 0.38 -7.35 -14.59
C TYR A 145 -0.33 -8.02 -15.77
N SER A 146 0.05 -7.64 -16.98
CA SER A 146 -0.42 -8.28 -18.21
C SER A 146 0.32 -9.61 -18.51
N GLU A 147 0.99 -10.17 -17.50
CA GLU A 147 1.93 -11.29 -17.61
C GLU A 147 1.58 -12.38 -16.58
N SER A 148 2.00 -13.61 -16.85
CA SER A 148 1.74 -14.72 -15.91
C SER A 148 2.53 -14.56 -14.61
N PRO A 149 2.07 -15.10 -13.46
CA PRO A 149 2.82 -15.06 -12.20
C PRO A 149 4.24 -15.60 -12.33
N ARG A 150 4.45 -16.63 -13.17
CA ARG A 150 5.78 -17.18 -13.46
C ARG A 150 6.71 -16.16 -14.13
N VAL A 151 6.19 -15.35 -15.05
CA VAL A 151 6.96 -14.31 -15.74
C VAL A 151 7.28 -13.18 -14.79
N VAL A 152 6.31 -12.71 -13.99
CA VAL A 152 6.53 -11.68 -12.97
C VAL A 152 7.63 -12.10 -11.99
N ARG A 153 7.61 -13.36 -11.49
CA ARG A 153 8.68 -13.88 -10.63
C ARG A 153 10.07 -13.91 -11.28
N SER A 154 10.16 -13.87 -12.61
CA SER A 154 11.45 -13.89 -13.31
C SER A 154 12.13 -12.52 -13.40
N TRP A 155 11.42 -11.45 -13.03
CA TRP A 155 11.95 -10.09 -12.96
C TRP A 155 12.55 -9.75 -11.59
N LEU A 156 12.16 -10.51 -10.56
CA LEU A 156 12.55 -10.34 -9.16
C LEU A 156 13.89 -11.03 -8.84
#